data_AF-A0A963INF7-F1
#
_entry.id   AF-A0A963INF7-F1
#
_cell.length_a   1.000
_cell.length_b   1.000
_cell.length_c   1.000
_cell.angle_alpha   90.00
_cell.angle_beta   90.00
_cell.angle_gamma   90.00
#
_symmetry.space_group_name_H-M   'P 1'
#
loop_
_entity.id
_entity.type
_entity.pdbx_description
1 polymer ?
#
loop_
_entity_poly.entity_id
_entity_poly.type
_entity_poly.pdbx_seq_one_letter_code
_entity_poly.pdbx_strand_id
1 'polypeptide(L)' 'LLDTLSMGMSHDFEAAIAEGATLVRVGTAIFGERNRV' A
#
# COMPACT_ATOMS: atom_id res chain seq x y z
N LEU A 1 -0.83 -22.61 0.24
CA LEU A 1 -1.43 -21.37 -0.33
C LEU A 1 -0.96 -20.22 0.54
N LEU A 2 -0.62 -19.07 -0.05
CA LEU A 2 -0.32 -17.85 0.70
C LEU A 2 -1.63 -17.08 0.87
N ASP A 3 -2.11 -16.94 2.10
CA ASP A 3 -3.36 -16.24 2.40
C ASP A 3 -3.21 -14.71 2.37
N THR A 4 -1.96 -14.23 2.28
CA THR A 4 -1.63 -12.81 2.26
C THR A 4 -0.84 -12.42 1.03
N LEU A 5 -1.38 -11.45 0.29
CA LEU A 5 -0.70 -10.76 -0.81
C LEU A 5 -0.45 -9.30 -0.38
N SER A 6 0.78 -9.01 0.03
CA SER A 6 1.17 -7.66 0.44
C SER A 6 1.73 -6.86 -0.73
N MET A 7 0.89 -6.01 -1.32
CA MET A 7 1.26 -5.14 -2.43
C MET A 7 0.45 -3.84 -2.41
N GLY A 8 0.88 -2.83 -3.17
CA GLY A 8 0.30 -1.50 -3.13
C GLY A 8 0.85 -0.62 -2.00
N MET A 9 1.12 0.62 -2.36
CA MET A 9 1.59 1.72 -1.55
C MET A 9 0.69 2.95 -1.77
N SER A 10 1.07 4.10 -1.21
CA SER A 10 0.26 5.34 -1.23
C SER A 10 -0.28 5.77 -2.60
N HIS A 11 0.35 5.40 -3.71
CA HIS A 11 -0.01 5.87 -5.05
C HIS A 11 -0.64 4.81 -5.97
N ASP A 12 -0.69 3.55 -5.53
CA ASP A 12 -1.14 2.42 -6.34
C ASP A 12 -1.96 1.39 -5.55
N PHE A 13 -2.39 1.72 -4.31
CA PHE A 13 -3.17 0.79 -3.49
C PHE A 13 -4.52 0.40 -4.11
N GLU A 14 -5.15 1.28 -4.90
CA GLU A 14 -6.42 0.98 -5.58
C GLU A 14 -6.24 -0.08 -6.68
N ALA A 15 -5.21 0.07 -7.51
CA ALA A 15 -4.83 -0.94 -8.49
C ALA A 15 -4.41 -2.25 -7.80
N ALA A 16 -3.68 -2.15 -6.70
CA ALA A 16 -3.29 -3.32 -5.91
C ALA A 16 -4.51 -4.11 -5.39
N ILE A 17 -5.54 -3.43 -4.89
CA ILE A 17 -6.79 -4.06 -4.48
C ILE A 17 -7.48 -4.74 -5.67
N ALA A 18 -7.52 -4.08 -6.84
CA ALA A 18 -8.10 -4.65 -8.05
C ALA A 18 -7.38 -5.93 -8.51
N GLU A 19 -6.06 -6.02 -8.29
CA GLU A 19 -5.21 -7.18 -8.60
C GLU A 19 -5.14 -8.22 -7.47
N GLY A 20 -5.96 -8.09 -6.43
CA GLY A 20 -6.12 -9.09 -5.37
C GLY A 20 -5.23 -8.93 -4.14
N ALA A 21 -4.66 -7.74 -3.90
CA ALA A 21 -3.96 -7.47 -2.65
C ALA A 21 -4.87 -7.69 -1.44
N THR A 22 -4.37 -8.39 -0.43
CA THR A 22 -5.06 -8.56 0.87
C THR A 22 -4.42 -7.74 1.99
N LEU A 23 -3.29 -7.08 1.72
CA LEU A 23 -2.64 -6.11 2.60
C LEU A 23 -1.97 -5.00 1.78
N VAL A 24 -2.39 -3.75 1.97
CA VAL A 24 -1.76 -2.55 1.36
C VAL A 24 -0.93 -1.79 2.38
N ARG A 25 0.08 -1.03 1.91
CA ARG A 25 1.02 -0.30 2.78
C ARG A 25 0.95 1.21 2.52
N VAL A 26 0.08 1.92 3.22
CA VAL A 26 -0.15 3.35 2.99
C VAL A 26 0.62 4.19 4.00
N GLY A 27 1.50 5.07 3.50
CA GLY A 27 2.34 5.96 4.30
C GLY A 27 2.04 7.41 4.00
N THR A 28 2.67 7.96 2.96
CA THR A 28 2.53 9.36 2.52
C THR A 28 1.09 9.85 2.41
N ALA A 29 0.16 9.03 1.91
CA ALA A 29 -1.24 9.45 1.78
C ALA A 29 -1.96 9.61 3.14
N ILE A 30 -1.48 8.96 4.21
CA ILE A 30 -2.01 9.11 5.57
C ILE A 30 -1.23 10.17 6.36
N PHE A 31 0.09 10.11 6.30
CA PHE A 31 0.98 10.87 7.20
C PHE A 31 1.68 12.06 6.53
N GLY A 32 1.53 12.25 5.21
CA GLY A 32 2.26 13.25 4.45
C GLY A 32 3.71 12.86 4.14
N GLU A 33 4.46 13.82 3.56
CA GLU A 33 5.87 13.63 3.21
C GLU A 33 6.73 13.29 4.44
N ARG A 34 7.68 12.38 4.25
CA ARG A 34 8.60 12.02 5.33
C ARG A 34 9.56 13.18 5.58
N ASN A 35 9.54 13.72 6.80
CA ASN A 35 10.58 14.66 7.22
C ASN A 35 11.94 13.93 7.25
N ARG A 36 12.85 14.31 6.36
CA ARG A 36 14.21 13.79 6.31
C ARG A 36 15.08 14.75 7.12
N VAL A 37 15.33 14.37 8.37
CA VAL A 37 16.37 14.99 9.20
C VAL A 37 17.76 14.61 8.70
#